data_AF-A0A1I6WME0-F1
#
_entry.id   AF-A0A1I6WME0-F1
#
_cell.length_a   1.000
_cell.length_b   1.000
_cell.length_c   1.000
_cell.angle_alpha   90.00
_cell.angle_beta   90.00
_cell.angle_gamma   90.00
#
_symmetry.space_group_name_H-M   'P 1'
#
loop_
_entity.id
_entity.type
_entity.pdbx_description
1 polymer ?
#
loop_
_entity_poly.entity_id
_entity_poly.type
_entity_poly.pdbx_seq_one_letter_code
_entity_poly.pdbx_strand_id
1 'polypeptide(L)'
;MSRTSDLDTPQPLPRSETAEGRPRRVGVEIEFSGLTEAQVARILVKQVGGAARETQRGHWTVSGGGMGDFEVYLDSQPLERLDHDGVGGQIRDLARAVVPVEIVSDPLEVAQIAELDRAIVALREAGAEGTGSGVLSAFGVHFNPEVVSLDYADIMPVLTAHALLEDYLKRAAGTDFSRRVMTWVAPYPRALVDRLAAEAPPATMTELIDTYLQLSPSRNHGLDMLCIFAQIDEARVAAAVDMELVSARPTFHWRLPDCRIDEDGWTLAQEWNRWVLVERVAEDTDLLRRLCAAWRDHRDSITSIRMDWSFRVERMLQGAGLCDL
;
A
#
# COMPACT_ATOMS: atom_id res chain seq x y z
N MET A 1 0.06 18.54 10.19
CA MET A 1 -1.08 17.87 9.53
C MET A 1 -1.03 18.31 8.08
N SER A 2 -0.99 17.36 7.14
CA SER A 2 -0.79 17.69 5.73
C SER A 2 -2.14 17.96 5.08
N ARG A 3 -2.35 19.18 4.55
CA ARG A 3 -3.58 19.59 3.85
C ARG A 3 -4.04 18.61 2.76
N THR A 4 -3.11 17.83 2.20
CA THR A 4 -3.39 16.85 1.16
C THR A 4 -3.97 15.55 1.74
N SER A 5 -3.49 15.09 2.91
CA SER A 5 -3.96 13.84 3.53
C SER A 5 -5.24 13.99 4.35
N ASP A 6 -5.68 15.22 4.61
CA ASP A 6 -6.88 15.52 5.40
C ASP A 6 -8.12 15.72 4.49
N LEU A 7 -7.95 15.58 3.18
CA LEU A 7 -9.06 15.65 2.21
C LEU A 7 -9.77 14.31 2.13
N ASP A 8 -11.09 14.33 2.29
CA ASP A 8 -11.98 13.17 2.14
C ASP A 8 -12.38 12.90 0.67
N THR A 9 -11.66 13.49 -0.27
CA THR A 9 -11.85 13.30 -1.71
C THR A 9 -10.55 12.85 -2.36
N PRO A 10 -10.57 11.79 -3.19
CA PRO A 10 -9.37 11.30 -3.84
C PRO A 10 -8.84 12.33 -4.84
N GLN A 11 -7.56 12.67 -4.70
CA GLN A 11 -6.85 13.57 -5.60
C GLN A 11 -6.44 12.83 -6.88
N PRO A 12 -6.41 13.51 -8.03
CA PRO A 12 -5.88 12.92 -9.24
C PRO A 12 -4.36 12.71 -9.13
N LEU A 13 -3.87 11.68 -9.82
CA LEU A 13 -2.44 11.48 -10.04
C LEU A 13 -1.86 12.65 -10.85
N PRO A 14 -0.60 13.07 -10.62
CA PRO A 14 0.04 14.12 -11.43
C PRO A 14 0.15 13.71 -12.90
N ARG A 15 0.32 12.41 -13.18
CA ARG A 15 0.17 11.78 -14.50
C ARG A 15 -0.97 10.78 -14.44
N SER A 16 -2.15 11.20 -14.90
CA SER A 16 -3.40 10.43 -14.83
C SER A 16 -3.52 9.33 -15.90
N GLU A 17 -2.67 9.34 -16.91
CA GLU A 17 -2.69 8.39 -18.01
C GLU A 17 -1.40 7.55 -18.06
N THR A 18 -1.50 6.34 -18.58
CA THR A 18 -0.34 5.51 -18.95
C THR A 18 0.37 6.13 -20.16
N ALA A 19 1.56 5.64 -20.49
CA ALA A 19 2.28 6.05 -21.69
C ALA A 19 1.49 5.76 -22.99
N GLU A 20 0.51 4.85 -22.96
CA GLU A 20 -0.39 4.59 -24.09
C GLU A 20 -1.64 5.49 -24.11
N GLY A 21 -1.77 6.46 -23.20
CA GLY A 21 -2.92 7.39 -23.14
C GLY A 21 -4.19 6.78 -22.56
N ARG A 22 -4.08 5.67 -21.82
CA ARG A 22 -5.22 5.09 -21.07
C ARG A 22 -5.26 5.69 -19.67
N PRO A 23 -6.45 5.98 -19.10
CA PRO A 23 -6.54 6.35 -17.68
C PRO A 23 -5.92 5.28 -16.79
N ARG A 24 -5.00 5.68 -15.91
CA ARG A 24 -4.38 4.78 -14.92
C ARG A 24 -5.43 4.33 -13.90
N ARG A 25 -5.39 3.05 -13.57
CA ARG A 25 -6.27 2.44 -12.57
C ARG A 25 -5.53 2.11 -11.27
N VAL A 26 -6.27 1.78 -10.24
CA VAL A 26 -5.73 1.38 -8.93
C VAL A 26 -6.50 0.17 -8.39
N GLY A 27 -5.81 -0.92 -8.12
CA GLY A 27 -6.38 -2.02 -7.33
C GLY A 27 -6.40 -1.63 -5.85
N VAL A 28 -7.44 -2.02 -5.11
CA VAL A 28 -7.55 -1.76 -3.67
C VAL A 28 -7.80 -3.07 -2.94
N GLU A 29 -7.01 -3.33 -1.91
CA GLU A 29 -7.11 -4.47 -1.00
C GLU A 29 -7.39 -3.93 0.41
N ILE A 30 -8.36 -4.51 1.12
CA ILE A 30 -8.80 -4.05 2.45
C ILE A 30 -9.02 -5.25 3.35
N GLU A 31 -8.23 -5.33 4.42
CA GLU A 31 -8.34 -6.38 5.43
C GLU A 31 -9.03 -5.83 6.69
N PHE A 32 -9.93 -6.61 7.30
CA PHE A 32 -10.61 -6.25 8.55
C PHE A 32 -11.29 -7.47 9.20
N SER A 33 -11.85 -7.30 10.40
CA SER A 33 -12.65 -8.34 11.09
C SER A 33 -14.05 -7.86 11.46
N GLY A 34 -14.78 -8.67 12.24
CA GLY A 34 -16.12 -8.32 12.75
C GLY A 34 -17.29 -8.71 11.83
N LEU A 35 -17.02 -9.03 10.57
CA LEU A 35 -18.02 -9.46 9.58
C LEU A 35 -17.60 -10.76 8.90
N THR A 36 -18.59 -11.55 8.47
CA THR A 36 -18.37 -12.69 7.56
C THR A 36 -18.26 -12.23 6.11
N GLU A 37 -17.60 -13.01 5.27
CA GLU A 37 -17.44 -12.79 3.83
C GLU A 37 -18.82 -12.61 3.16
N ALA A 38 -19.82 -13.39 3.58
CA ALA A 38 -21.20 -13.31 3.10
C ALA A 38 -21.92 -12.02 3.54
N GLN A 39 -21.61 -11.46 4.71
CA GLN A 39 -22.12 -10.15 5.12
C GLN A 39 -21.48 -9.04 4.29
N VAL A 40 -20.16 -9.09 4.13
CA VAL A 40 -19.38 -8.14 3.34
C VAL A 40 -19.87 -8.10 1.89
N ALA A 41 -19.98 -9.26 1.22
CA ALA A 41 -20.46 -9.33 -0.15
C ALA A 41 -21.87 -8.76 -0.32
N ARG A 42 -22.77 -8.97 0.65
CA ARG A 42 -24.12 -8.39 0.64
C ARG A 42 -24.11 -6.87 0.84
N ILE A 43 -23.20 -6.35 1.67
CA ILE A 43 -23.03 -4.92 1.87
C ILE A 43 -22.49 -4.29 0.59
N LEU A 44 -21.47 -4.89 -0.03
CA LEU A 44 -20.94 -4.46 -1.32
C LEU A 44 -22.04 -4.39 -2.37
N VAL A 45 -22.84 -5.46 -2.56
CA VAL A 45 -23.98 -5.43 -3.52
C VAL A 45 -24.93 -4.26 -3.29
N LYS A 46 -25.21 -3.90 -2.04
CA LYS A 46 -26.09 -2.76 -1.72
C LYS A 46 -25.46 -1.41 -2.06
N GLN A 47 -24.14 -1.28 -1.95
CA GLN A 47 -23.41 -0.02 -2.09
C GLN A 47 -22.87 0.22 -3.50
N VAL A 48 -22.41 -0.84 -4.17
CA VAL A 48 -21.75 -0.79 -5.50
C VAL A 48 -22.58 -1.45 -6.61
N GLY A 49 -23.71 -2.08 -6.26
CA GLY A 49 -24.59 -2.78 -7.19
C GLY A 49 -24.11 -4.19 -7.54
N GLY A 50 -24.71 -4.77 -8.58
CA GLY A 50 -24.36 -6.11 -9.06
C GLY A 50 -25.01 -7.25 -8.27
N ALA A 51 -24.36 -8.41 -8.25
CA ALA A 51 -24.81 -9.60 -7.55
C ALA A 51 -23.64 -10.34 -6.89
N ALA A 52 -23.88 -10.89 -5.70
CA ALA A 52 -22.90 -11.68 -4.96
C ALA A 52 -23.12 -13.18 -5.22
N ARG A 53 -22.04 -13.91 -5.45
CA ARG A 53 -22.03 -15.37 -5.57
C ARG A 53 -20.88 -15.95 -4.78
N GLU A 54 -21.16 -16.98 -4.00
CA GLU A 54 -20.11 -17.83 -3.43
C GLU A 54 -19.54 -18.73 -4.54
N THR A 55 -18.31 -18.48 -4.95
CA THR A 55 -17.62 -19.23 -6.01
C THR A 55 -16.97 -20.49 -5.46
N GLN A 56 -16.47 -20.40 -4.23
CA GLN A 56 -15.95 -21.50 -3.41
C GLN A 56 -16.29 -21.24 -1.95
N ARG A 57 -16.24 -22.26 -1.09
CA ARG A 57 -16.61 -22.10 0.32
C ARG A 57 -15.78 -21.00 1.00
N GLY A 58 -16.42 -19.92 1.42
CA GLY A 58 -15.75 -18.76 2.04
C GLY A 58 -15.09 -17.80 1.04
N HIS A 59 -15.28 -17.99 -0.27
CA HIS A 59 -14.87 -17.05 -1.31
C HIS A 59 -16.11 -16.55 -2.04
N TRP A 60 -16.36 -15.25 -1.95
CA TRP A 60 -17.45 -14.56 -2.60
C TRP A 60 -16.94 -13.64 -3.70
N THR A 61 -17.63 -13.63 -4.83
CA THR A 61 -17.40 -12.66 -5.90
C THR A 61 -18.64 -11.78 -6.03
N VAL A 62 -18.45 -10.46 -6.04
CA VAL A 62 -19.49 -9.47 -6.33
C VAL A 62 -19.22 -8.92 -7.72
N SER A 63 -20.12 -9.18 -8.66
CA SER A 63 -19.92 -8.82 -10.08
C SER A 63 -21.12 -8.12 -10.70
N GLY A 64 -20.88 -7.45 -11.83
CA GLY A 64 -21.91 -6.70 -12.56
C GLY A 64 -22.28 -5.35 -11.93
N GLY A 65 -21.45 -4.85 -11.01
CA GLY A 65 -21.51 -3.47 -10.51
C GLY A 65 -20.80 -2.49 -11.45
N GLY A 66 -20.86 -1.19 -11.13
CA GLY A 66 -20.22 -0.13 -11.94
C GLY A 66 -18.70 -0.01 -11.75
N MET A 67 -18.13 -0.76 -10.81
CA MET A 67 -16.73 -0.63 -10.35
C MET A 67 -15.86 -1.84 -10.70
N GLY A 68 -16.31 -2.71 -11.60
CA GLY A 68 -15.67 -4.02 -11.82
C GLY A 68 -16.10 -5.04 -10.77
N ASP A 69 -15.38 -6.16 -10.72
CA ASP A 69 -15.66 -7.24 -9.79
C ASP A 69 -14.90 -7.03 -8.46
N PHE A 70 -15.46 -7.57 -7.38
CA PHE A 70 -14.79 -7.65 -6.07
C PHE A 70 -14.73 -9.10 -5.62
N GLU A 71 -13.57 -9.51 -5.13
CA GLU A 71 -13.40 -10.75 -4.40
C GLU A 71 -13.44 -10.47 -2.90
N VAL A 72 -14.08 -11.38 -2.16
CA VAL A 72 -14.20 -11.30 -0.70
C VAL A 72 -13.95 -12.68 -0.13
N TYR A 73 -12.87 -12.83 0.63
CA TYR A 73 -12.46 -14.10 1.21
C TYR A 73 -11.77 -13.92 2.55
N LEU A 74 -11.56 -15.02 3.28
CA LEU A 74 -10.69 -15.03 4.47
C LEU A 74 -9.23 -15.18 4.02
N ASP A 75 -8.35 -14.25 4.39
CA ASP A 75 -6.92 -14.38 4.09
C ASP A 75 -6.38 -15.66 4.74
N SER A 76 -5.95 -16.64 3.93
CA SER A 76 -5.53 -17.94 4.43
C SER A 76 -4.11 -17.95 4.98
N GLN A 77 -3.30 -16.89 4.81
CA GLN A 77 -1.91 -16.89 5.29
C GLN A 77 -1.77 -17.17 6.81
N PRO A 78 -2.61 -16.62 7.70
CA PRO A 78 -2.59 -16.98 9.12
C PRO A 78 -3.00 -18.45 9.37
N LEU A 79 -3.90 -19.00 8.56
CA LEU A 79 -4.37 -20.40 8.66
C LEU A 79 -3.31 -21.39 8.17
N GLU A 80 -2.60 -21.07 7.10
CA GLU A 80 -1.55 -21.92 6.51
C GLU A 80 -0.37 -22.11 7.48
N ARG A 81 -0.01 -21.06 8.25
CA ARG A 81 0.97 -21.17 9.33
C ARG A 81 0.54 -22.15 10.44
N LEU A 82 -0.75 -22.18 10.78
CA LEU A 82 -1.30 -23.10 11.78
C LEU A 82 -1.36 -24.55 11.27
N ASP A 83 -1.55 -24.75 9.97
CA ASP A 83 -1.49 -26.06 9.33
C ASP A 83 -0.06 -26.64 9.35
N HIS A 84 0.97 -25.80 9.15
CA HIS A 84 2.37 -26.20 9.34
C HIS A 84 2.67 -26.66 10.78
N ASP A 85 1.97 -26.10 11.78
CA ASP A 85 2.11 -26.45 13.18
C ASP A 85 1.25 -27.67 13.61
N GLY A 86 0.52 -28.31 12.69
CA GLY A 86 -0.19 -29.57 12.91
C GLY A 86 -1.49 -29.46 13.72
N VAL A 87 -2.17 -28.33 13.63
CA VAL A 87 -3.33 -27.99 14.45
C VAL A 87 -4.65 -28.54 13.85
N GLY A 88 -5.42 -29.31 14.63
CA GLY A 88 -6.61 -30.05 14.15
C GLY A 88 -7.82 -29.19 13.75
N GLY A 89 -8.75 -29.77 12.96
CA GLY A 89 -9.87 -29.06 12.32
C GLY A 89 -10.85 -28.28 13.22
N GLN A 90 -10.98 -28.64 14.50
CA GLN A 90 -11.80 -27.87 15.47
C GLN A 90 -11.13 -26.56 15.89
N ILE A 91 -9.79 -26.54 15.98
CA ILE A 91 -9.03 -25.33 16.27
C ILE A 91 -8.99 -24.45 15.01
N ARG A 92 -9.02 -25.04 13.81
CA ARG A 92 -9.16 -24.32 12.54
C ARG A 92 -10.46 -23.52 12.44
N ASP A 93 -11.59 -24.11 12.82
CA ASP A 93 -12.89 -23.41 12.80
C ASP A 93 -12.93 -22.28 13.85
N LEU A 94 -12.21 -22.44 14.97
CA LEU A 94 -12.00 -21.37 15.96
C LEU A 94 -11.02 -20.29 15.45
N ALA A 95 -9.98 -20.69 14.68
CA ALA A 95 -8.99 -19.80 14.10
C ALA A 95 -9.56 -18.94 12.97
N ARG A 96 -10.56 -19.42 12.22
CA ARG A 96 -11.30 -18.58 11.25
C ARG A 96 -11.92 -17.35 11.89
N ALA A 97 -12.27 -17.40 13.17
CA ALA A 97 -12.83 -16.25 13.88
C ALA A 97 -11.81 -15.11 14.10
N VAL A 98 -10.51 -15.38 13.92
CA VAL A 98 -9.43 -14.38 14.05
C VAL A 98 -8.73 -14.09 12.72
N VAL A 99 -9.19 -14.70 11.63
CA VAL A 99 -8.66 -14.49 10.28
C VAL A 99 -9.35 -13.29 9.66
N PRO A 100 -8.60 -12.31 9.10
CA PRO A 100 -9.23 -11.17 8.44
C PRO A 100 -10.07 -11.62 7.25
N VAL A 101 -11.19 -10.92 7.07
CA VAL A 101 -11.83 -10.84 5.76
C VAL A 101 -11.05 -9.82 4.94
N GLU A 102 -10.71 -10.22 3.72
CA GLU A 102 -10.07 -9.36 2.73
C GLU A 102 -11.08 -9.06 1.62
N ILE A 103 -11.16 -7.78 1.23
CA ILE A 103 -11.81 -7.33 0.00
C ILE A 103 -10.71 -7.01 -1.01
N VAL A 104 -10.77 -7.59 -2.20
CA VAL A 104 -9.90 -7.25 -3.32
C VAL A 104 -10.75 -6.73 -4.46
N SER A 105 -10.43 -5.54 -4.97
CA SER A 105 -11.12 -4.97 -6.13
C SER A 105 -10.40 -5.29 -7.44
N ASP A 106 -11.16 -5.41 -8.51
CA ASP A 106 -10.64 -5.10 -9.85
C ASP A 106 -10.04 -3.67 -9.88
N PRO A 107 -9.15 -3.36 -10.83
CA PRO A 107 -8.57 -2.02 -10.94
C PRO A 107 -9.63 -0.92 -11.14
N LEU A 108 -9.73 -0.06 -10.14
CA LEU A 108 -10.69 1.05 -10.07
C LEU A 108 -10.16 2.29 -10.79
N GLU A 109 -11.07 3.13 -11.29
CA GLU A 109 -10.74 4.52 -11.60
C GLU A 109 -10.50 5.29 -10.30
N VAL A 110 -9.59 6.26 -10.30
CA VAL A 110 -9.25 7.03 -9.08
C VAL A 110 -10.48 7.68 -8.44
N ALA A 111 -11.44 8.17 -9.24
CA ALA A 111 -12.67 8.76 -8.75
C ALA A 111 -13.56 7.75 -7.98
N GLN A 112 -13.46 6.45 -8.32
CA GLN A 112 -14.25 5.39 -7.70
C GLN A 112 -13.77 5.07 -6.27
N ILE A 113 -12.60 5.55 -5.83
CA ILE A 113 -12.18 5.44 -4.42
C ILE A 113 -13.22 6.08 -3.49
N ALA A 114 -13.77 7.23 -3.85
CA ALA A 114 -14.82 7.90 -3.08
C ALA A 114 -16.14 7.09 -3.04
N GLU A 115 -16.36 6.23 -4.03
CA GLU A 115 -17.50 5.32 -4.05
C GLU A 115 -17.28 4.13 -3.13
N LEU A 116 -16.06 3.59 -3.13
CA LEU A 116 -15.66 2.54 -2.19
C LEU A 116 -15.69 3.04 -0.74
N ASP A 117 -15.35 4.30 -0.48
CA ASP A 117 -15.48 4.93 0.84
C ASP A 117 -16.92 4.87 1.40
N ARG A 118 -17.95 4.91 0.55
CA ARG A 118 -19.34 4.72 1.01
C ARG A 118 -19.59 3.28 1.49
N ALA A 119 -18.97 2.30 0.84
CA ALA A 119 -19.02 0.93 1.29
C ALA A 119 -18.27 0.74 2.62
N ILE A 120 -17.14 1.42 2.81
CA ILE A 120 -16.40 1.43 4.09
C ILE A 120 -17.27 1.94 5.24
N VAL A 121 -18.01 3.03 5.04
CA VAL A 121 -18.97 3.52 6.06
C VAL A 121 -20.03 2.47 6.37
N ALA A 122 -20.62 1.83 5.34
CA ALA A 122 -21.64 0.80 5.56
C ALA A 122 -21.09 -0.47 6.26
N LEU A 123 -19.83 -0.83 5.99
CA LEU A 123 -19.13 -1.93 6.67
C LEU A 123 -18.89 -1.59 8.14
N ARG A 124 -18.42 -0.36 8.43
CA ARG A 124 -18.27 0.17 9.80
C ARG A 124 -19.58 0.10 10.58
N GLU A 125 -20.66 0.63 10.00
CA GLU A 125 -22.00 0.60 10.62
C GLU A 125 -22.53 -0.82 10.86
N ALA A 126 -22.07 -1.80 10.07
CA ALA A 126 -22.42 -3.21 10.24
C ALA A 126 -21.57 -3.93 11.29
N GLY A 127 -20.53 -3.29 11.84
CA GLY A 127 -19.64 -3.85 12.86
C GLY A 127 -18.29 -4.35 12.32
N ALA A 128 -17.80 -3.82 11.19
CA ALA A 128 -16.42 -4.04 10.78
C ALA A 128 -15.44 -3.45 11.80
N GLU A 129 -14.37 -4.18 12.08
CA GLU A 129 -13.34 -3.83 13.06
C GLU A 129 -11.97 -3.70 12.39
N GLY A 130 -11.24 -2.63 12.74
CA GLY A 130 -9.92 -2.33 12.21
C GLY A 130 -8.77 -2.83 13.09
N THR A 131 -7.55 -2.49 12.72
CA THR A 131 -6.30 -2.91 13.39
C THR A 131 -6.28 -2.56 14.88
N GLY A 132 -7.05 -1.55 15.30
CA GLY A 132 -7.13 -1.11 16.70
C GLY A 132 -7.96 -2.00 17.63
N SER A 133 -8.76 -2.93 17.12
CA SER A 133 -9.74 -3.69 17.92
C SER A 133 -9.16 -4.89 18.68
N GLY A 134 -7.92 -5.34 18.38
CA GLY A 134 -7.35 -6.54 19.00
C GLY A 134 -5.83 -6.71 18.88
N VAL A 135 -5.25 -7.48 19.81
CA VAL A 135 -3.79 -7.72 19.96
C VAL A 135 -3.20 -8.63 18.85
N LEU A 136 -4.06 -9.32 18.09
CA LEU A 136 -3.68 -10.24 17.01
C LEU A 136 -4.01 -9.69 15.61
N SER A 137 -4.58 -8.48 15.52
CA SER A 137 -5.11 -7.91 14.29
C SER A 137 -4.00 -7.24 13.47
N ALA A 138 -3.50 -7.93 12.45
CA ALA A 138 -2.57 -7.39 11.47
C ALA A 138 -3.32 -7.10 10.17
N PHE A 139 -4.15 -6.05 10.18
CA PHE A 139 -4.97 -5.69 9.03
C PHE A 139 -4.35 -4.53 8.26
N GLY A 140 -4.23 -4.68 6.96
CA GLY A 140 -3.72 -3.67 6.04
C GLY A 140 -4.77 -3.08 5.10
N VAL A 141 -4.35 -2.00 4.45
CA VAL A 141 -4.97 -1.49 3.22
C VAL A 141 -3.86 -1.42 2.19
N HIS A 142 -4.05 -2.04 1.03
CA HIS A 142 -3.06 -1.95 -0.05
C HIS A 142 -3.67 -1.25 -1.26
N PHE A 143 -2.90 -0.32 -1.82
CA PHE A 143 -3.20 0.24 -3.13
C PHE A 143 -2.21 -0.32 -4.14
N ASN A 144 -2.72 -0.65 -5.32
CA ASN A 144 -1.93 -1.09 -6.46
C ASN A 144 -2.07 -0.08 -7.62
N PRO A 145 -1.50 1.14 -7.53
CA PRO A 145 -1.56 2.10 -8.62
C PRO A 145 -0.85 1.53 -9.84
N GLU A 146 -1.56 1.45 -10.97
CA GLU A 146 -0.99 1.12 -12.28
C GLU A 146 0.14 2.10 -12.57
N VAL A 147 1.27 1.66 -13.14
CA VAL A 147 2.37 2.56 -13.48
C VAL A 147 2.08 3.35 -14.75
N VAL A 148 2.79 4.46 -14.94
CA VAL A 148 2.73 5.19 -16.22
C VAL A 148 3.28 4.30 -17.34
N SER A 149 4.45 3.72 -17.14
CA SER A 149 5.08 2.75 -18.03
C SER A 149 6.05 1.86 -17.23
N LEU A 150 6.59 0.83 -17.88
CA LEU A 150 7.63 -0.01 -17.32
C LEU A 150 9.05 0.57 -17.55
N ASP A 151 9.15 1.81 -18.05
CA ASP A 151 10.44 2.45 -18.27
C ASP A 151 11.08 2.88 -16.96
N TYR A 152 12.40 2.78 -16.89
CA TYR A 152 13.20 3.22 -15.74
C TYR A 152 12.89 4.66 -15.31
N ALA A 153 12.66 5.56 -16.26
CA ALA A 153 12.37 6.97 -16.00
C ALA A 153 11.04 7.19 -15.26
N ASP A 154 10.07 6.27 -15.38
CA ASP A 154 8.76 6.36 -14.72
C ASP A 154 8.70 5.58 -13.39
N ILE A 155 9.67 4.69 -13.14
CA ILE A 155 9.71 3.85 -11.93
C ILE A 155 10.70 4.36 -10.88
N MET A 156 11.93 4.70 -11.30
CA MET A 156 13.00 5.06 -10.38
C MET A 156 12.67 6.30 -9.53
N PRO A 157 12.12 7.39 -10.09
CA PRO A 157 11.76 8.56 -9.28
C PRO A 157 10.69 8.26 -8.24
N VAL A 158 9.69 7.44 -8.57
CA VAL A 158 8.59 7.07 -7.64
C VAL A 158 9.12 6.22 -6.48
N LEU A 159 9.93 5.20 -6.77
CA LEU A 159 10.57 4.38 -5.74
C LEU A 159 11.46 5.23 -4.82
N THR A 160 12.26 6.13 -5.40
CA THR A 160 13.15 7.03 -4.65
C THR A 160 12.36 7.99 -3.78
N ALA A 161 11.29 8.60 -4.32
CA ALA A 161 10.40 9.48 -3.59
C ALA A 161 9.77 8.74 -2.40
N HIS A 162 9.16 7.57 -2.62
CA HIS A 162 8.58 6.77 -1.55
C HIS A 162 9.61 6.45 -0.46
N ALA A 163 10.80 5.99 -0.84
CA ALA A 163 11.86 5.64 0.11
C ALA A 163 12.28 6.83 1.00
N LEU A 164 12.33 8.04 0.43
CA LEU A 164 12.64 9.27 1.16
C LEU A 164 11.46 9.77 2.01
N LEU A 165 10.22 9.52 1.58
CA LEU A 165 9.00 10.00 2.23
C LEU A 165 8.48 9.06 3.31
N GLU A 166 8.86 7.78 3.32
CA GLU A 166 8.25 6.71 4.14
C GLU A 166 8.06 7.12 5.63
N ASP A 167 9.12 7.60 6.29
CA ASP A 167 9.06 7.97 7.71
C ASP A 167 8.13 9.17 7.96
N TYR A 168 8.05 10.10 6.99
CA TYR A 168 7.10 11.21 7.04
C TYR A 168 5.66 10.71 6.85
N LEU A 169 5.40 9.86 5.87
CA LEU A 169 4.06 9.30 5.61
C LEU A 169 3.54 8.54 6.84
N LYS A 170 4.37 7.68 7.44
CA LYS A 170 4.03 6.93 8.66
C LYS A 170 3.74 7.85 9.85
N ARG A 171 4.48 8.96 9.99
CA ARG A 171 4.22 9.95 11.05
C ARG A 171 2.95 10.76 10.79
N ALA A 172 2.76 11.23 9.55
CA ALA A 172 1.60 12.02 9.16
C ALA A 172 0.29 11.21 9.27
N ALA A 173 0.38 9.88 9.10
CA ALA A 173 -0.74 8.97 9.27
C ALA A 173 -1.34 8.90 10.68
N GLY A 174 -0.63 9.42 11.69
CA GLY A 174 -1.09 9.34 13.07
C GLY A 174 -1.12 7.91 13.62
N THR A 175 -0.35 6.99 13.03
CA THR A 175 -0.19 5.63 13.58
C THR A 175 0.31 5.75 15.02
N ASP A 176 -0.55 5.39 15.96
CA ASP A 176 -0.29 5.52 17.39
C ASP A 176 1.03 4.80 17.73
N PHE A 177 1.79 5.33 18.69
CA PHE A 177 3.07 4.73 19.09
C PHE A 177 2.90 3.28 19.55
N SER A 178 1.72 2.92 20.07
CA SER A 178 1.31 1.56 20.40
C SER A 178 1.24 0.64 19.16
N ARG A 179 0.74 1.15 18.02
CA ARG A 179 0.58 0.43 16.75
C ARG A 179 1.93 0.20 16.05
N ARG A 180 2.89 1.12 16.20
CA ARG A 180 4.26 1.02 15.66
C ARG A 180 5.06 -0.20 16.14
N VAL A 181 4.67 -0.82 17.25
CA VAL A 181 5.38 -1.97 17.83
C VAL A 181 5.00 -3.28 17.15
N MET A 182 3.91 -3.31 16.36
CA MET A 182 3.32 -4.56 15.82
C MET A 182 3.14 -4.61 14.29
N THR A 183 3.68 -3.66 13.53
CA THR A 183 3.41 -3.58 12.08
C THR A 183 4.26 -4.54 11.24
N TRP A 184 3.58 -5.42 10.50
CA TRP A 184 4.12 -6.36 9.48
C TRP A 184 4.52 -5.68 8.15
N VAL A 185 4.99 -4.44 8.25
CA VAL A 185 5.49 -3.63 7.13
C VAL A 185 6.79 -2.96 7.58
N ALA A 186 7.91 -3.66 7.35
CA ALA A 186 9.21 -3.16 7.77
C ALA A 186 9.60 -1.90 6.98
N PRO A 187 10.21 -0.89 7.62
CA PRO A 187 10.78 0.23 6.89
C PRO A 187 11.82 -0.26 5.88
N TYR A 188 12.03 0.50 4.81
CA TYR A 188 13.12 0.15 3.91
C TYR A 188 14.47 0.16 4.64
N PRO A 189 15.36 -0.81 4.30
CA PRO A 189 16.73 -0.80 4.78
C PRO A 189 17.40 0.51 4.41
N ARG A 190 18.06 1.14 5.38
CA ARG A 190 18.78 2.40 5.21
C ARG A 190 19.78 2.35 4.05
N ALA A 191 20.41 1.20 3.82
CA ALA A 191 21.33 0.98 2.71
C ALA A 191 20.65 1.09 1.33
N LEU A 192 19.39 0.65 1.20
CA LEU A 192 18.63 0.84 -0.03
C LEU A 192 18.38 2.33 -0.27
N VAL A 193 17.91 3.06 0.74
CA VAL A 193 17.66 4.51 0.63
C VAL A 193 18.96 5.26 0.27
N ASP A 194 20.09 4.90 0.87
CA ASP A 194 21.40 5.46 0.51
C ASP A 194 21.75 5.25 -0.96
N ARG A 195 21.54 4.03 -1.45
CA ARG A 195 21.88 3.67 -2.82
C ARG A 195 21.00 4.40 -3.83
N LEU A 196 19.72 4.60 -3.52
CA LEU A 196 18.76 5.37 -4.33
C LEU A 196 19.07 6.87 -4.31
N ALA A 197 19.53 7.41 -3.18
CA ALA A 197 19.83 8.84 -2.98
C ALA A 197 21.28 9.25 -3.30
N ALA A 198 22.13 8.30 -3.72
CA ALA A 198 23.53 8.51 -4.03
C ALA A 198 23.74 9.52 -5.19
N GLU A 199 24.95 10.07 -5.32
CA GLU A 199 25.32 10.92 -6.48
C GLU A 199 25.30 10.15 -7.80
N ALA A 200 25.67 8.87 -7.73
CA ALA A 200 25.57 7.92 -8.82
C ALA A 200 24.56 6.83 -8.43
N PRO A 201 23.24 7.09 -8.49
CA PRO A 201 22.21 6.08 -8.24
C PRO A 201 22.23 5.00 -9.34
N PRO A 202 21.50 3.87 -9.21
CA PRO A 202 21.35 2.92 -10.31
C PRO A 202 20.84 3.65 -11.55
N ALA A 203 21.51 3.51 -12.70
CA ALA A 203 21.26 4.31 -13.90
C ALA A 203 20.42 3.59 -14.96
N THR A 204 20.12 2.31 -14.75
CA THR A 204 19.31 1.48 -15.64
C THR A 204 18.29 0.67 -14.85
N MET A 205 17.25 0.15 -15.52
CA MET A 205 16.28 -0.74 -14.89
C MET A 205 16.95 -1.99 -14.31
N THR A 206 17.89 -2.59 -15.05
CA THR A 206 18.65 -3.76 -14.58
C THR A 206 19.41 -3.47 -13.30
N GLU A 207 20.16 -2.36 -13.24
CA GLU A 207 20.89 -1.97 -12.03
C GLU A 207 19.96 -1.67 -10.86
N LEU A 208 18.76 -1.12 -11.13
CA LEU A 208 17.76 -0.83 -10.12
C LEU A 208 17.20 -2.12 -9.50
N ILE A 209 16.81 -3.09 -10.34
CA ILE A 209 16.31 -4.39 -9.88
C ILE A 209 17.39 -5.11 -9.09
N ASP A 210 18.62 -5.18 -9.62
CA ASP A 210 19.75 -5.83 -8.92
C ASP A 210 20.02 -5.18 -7.56
N THR A 211 19.99 -3.84 -7.51
CA THR A 211 20.13 -3.09 -6.26
C THR A 211 19.03 -3.45 -5.25
N TYR A 212 17.77 -3.49 -5.68
CA TYR A 212 16.65 -3.79 -4.80
C TYR A 212 16.71 -5.22 -4.30
N LEU A 213 16.97 -6.20 -5.17
CA LEU A 213 17.09 -7.61 -4.78
C LEU A 213 18.30 -7.86 -3.87
N GLN A 214 19.39 -7.11 -4.03
CA GLN A 214 20.55 -7.23 -3.13
C GLN A 214 20.27 -6.65 -1.74
N LEU A 215 19.58 -5.52 -1.66
CA LEU A 215 19.45 -4.76 -0.40
C LEU A 215 18.12 -4.99 0.31
N SER A 216 17.09 -5.45 -0.39
CA SER A 216 15.71 -5.51 0.08
C SER A 216 14.86 -6.59 -0.63
N PRO A 217 15.29 -7.87 -0.75
CA PRO A 217 14.55 -8.93 -1.43
C PRO A 217 13.37 -9.43 -0.59
N SER A 218 12.41 -8.56 -0.29
CA SER A 218 11.27 -8.86 0.57
C SER A 218 10.03 -8.10 0.12
N ARG A 219 8.89 -8.77 0.29
CA ARG A 219 7.56 -8.16 0.20
C ARG A 219 7.18 -7.36 1.45
N ASN A 220 7.92 -7.52 2.55
CA ASN A 220 7.62 -6.93 3.86
C ASN A 220 8.03 -5.44 3.95
N HIS A 221 7.60 -4.62 3.00
CA HIS A 221 7.87 -3.19 2.96
C HIS A 221 6.65 -2.38 2.55
N GLY A 222 6.64 -1.08 2.91
CA GLY A 222 5.52 -0.19 2.61
C GLY A 222 5.31 0.01 1.12
N LEU A 223 6.38 -0.13 0.33
CA LEU A 223 6.29 -0.27 -1.12
C LEU A 223 7.01 -1.58 -1.48
N ASP A 224 6.26 -2.55 -1.97
CA ASP A 224 6.82 -3.80 -2.49
C ASP A 224 7.00 -3.66 -4.01
N MET A 225 8.24 -3.77 -4.46
CA MET A 225 8.59 -3.66 -5.88
C MET A 225 8.69 -5.01 -6.58
N LEU A 226 8.54 -6.14 -5.88
CA LEU A 226 8.76 -7.46 -6.47
C LEU A 226 7.75 -7.79 -7.57
N CYS A 227 6.49 -7.35 -7.43
CA CYS A 227 5.46 -7.58 -8.45
C CYS A 227 5.79 -6.87 -9.78
N ILE A 228 6.18 -5.59 -9.73
CA ILE A 228 6.54 -4.83 -10.93
C ILE A 228 7.89 -5.26 -11.50
N PHE A 229 8.85 -5.62 -10.65
CA PHE A 229 10.13 -6.15 -11.13
C PHE A 229 9.97 -7.53 -11.77
N ALA A 230 9.07 -8.39 -11.27
CA ALA A 230 8.74 -9.65 -11.93
C ALA A 230 8.03 -9.42 -13.26
N GLN A 231 7.19 -8.38 -13.37
CA GLN A 231 6.58 -7.97 -14.64
C GLN A 231 7.63 -7.53 -15.69
N ILE A 232 8.77 -7.02 -15.26
CA ILE A 232 9.86 -6.55 -16.13
C ILE A 232 10.86 -7.66 -16.46
N ASP A 233 11.30 -8.41 -15.45
CA ASP A 233 12.32 -9.46 -15.55
C ASP A 233 12.05 -10.55 -14.49
N GLU A 234 11.06 -11.39 -14.77
CA GLU A 234 10.64 -12.49 -13.89
C GLU A 234 11.80 -13.42 -13.51
N ALA A 235 12.66 -13.76 -14.47
CA ALA A 235 13.79 -14.67 -14.25
C ALA A 235 14.77 -14.12 -13.22
N ARG A 236 15.02 -12.81 -13.24
CA ARG A 236 15.90 -12.14 -12.26
C ARG A 236 15.29 -12.13 -10.86
N VAL A 237 13.97 -11.89 -10.74
CA VAL A 237 13.28 -11.93 -9.44
C VAL A 237 13.23 -13.35 -8.89
N ALA A 238 12.87 -14.34 -9.71
CA ALA A 238 12.80 -15.74 -9.32
C ALA A 238 14.15 -16.34 -8.88
N ALA A 239 15.27 -15.73 -9.31
CA ALA A 239 16.59 -16.12 -8.84
C ALA A 239 16.92 -15.63 -7.41
N ALA A 240 16.17 -14.65 -6.88
CA ALA A 240 16.45 -13.98 -5.61
C ALA A 240 15.40 -14.23 -4.52
N VAL A 241 14.14 -14.52 -4.89
CA VAL A 241 13.03 -14.71 -3.94
C VAL A 241 12.14 -15.88 -4.34
N ASP A 242 11.36 -16.39 -3.38
CA ASP A 242 10.26 -17.31 -3.66
C ASP A 242 9.13 -16.57 -4.40
N MET A 243 8.65 -17.17 -5.48
CA MET A 243 7.64 -16.60 -6.37
C MET A 243 6.21 -16.96 -5.97
N GLU A 244 5.99 -17.83 -4.99
CA GLU A 244 4.65 -18.31 -4.59
C GLU A 244 3.65 -17.16 -4.36
N LEU A 245 4.11 -16.08 -3.74
CA LEU A 245 3.28 -14.91 -3.42
C LEU A 245 3.61 -13.67 -4.27
N VAL A 246 4.39 -13.82 -5.35
CA VAL A 246 4.75 -12.71 -6.24
C VAL A 246 3.90 -12.79 -7.51
N SER A 247 2.88 -11.94 -7.58
CA SER A 247 2.03 -11.82 -8.77
C SER A 247 2.54 -10.70 -9.66
N ALA A 248 3.14 -11.06 -10.81
CA ALA A 248 3.66 -10.10 -11.77
C ALA A 248 2.54 -9.21 -12.34
N ARG A 249 2.67 -7.89 -12.19
CA ARG A 249 1.71 -6.90 -12.71
C ARG A 249 2.32 -5.50 -12.79
N PRO A 250 1.86 -4.63 -13.72
CA PRO A 250 2.41 -3.29 -13.92
C PRO A 250 1.87 -2.29 -12.90
N THR A 251 2.07 -2.55 -11.60
CA THR A 251 1.57 -1.69 -10.51
C THR A 251 2.64 -1.50 -9.44
N PHE A 252 2.65 -0.34 -8.79
CA PHE A 252 3.32 -0.21 -7.49
C PHE A 252 2.50 -0.97 -6.43
N HIS A 253 3.09 -1.89 -5.66
CA HIS A 253 2.34 -2.56 -4.58
C HIS A 253 2.56 -1.79 -3.27
N TRP A 254 1.70 -0.81 -3.01
CA TRP A 254 1.82 0.08 -1.86
C TRP A 254 0.99 -0.43 -0.69
N ARG A 255 1.67 -0.83 0.38
CA ARG A 255 1.11 -1.56 1.52
C ARG A 255 1.06 -0.68 2.76
N LEU A 256 -0.13 -0.44 3.28
CA LEU A 256 -0.33 0.27 4.54
C LEU A 256 -0.51 -0.74 5.68
N PRO A 257 0.18 -0.55 6.81
CA PRO A 257 0.19 -1.52 7.90
C PRO A 257 -1.07 -1.54 8.76
N ASP A 258 -1.97 -0.56 8.57
CA ASP A 258 -3.15 -0.37 9.40
C ASP A 258 -4.40 -0.17 8.52
N CYS A 259 -5.47 -0.88 8.84
CA CYS A 259 -6.83 -0.61 8.39
C CYS A 259 -7.63 -0.01 9.54
N ARG A 260 -8.07 1.25 9.40
CA ARG A 260 -8.80 2.01 10.43
C ARG A 260 -10.29 2.09 10.10
N ILE A 261 -10.82 1.01 9.53
CA ILE A 261 -12.21 0.94 9.04
C ILE A 261 -13.23 1.29 10.12
N ASP A 262 -12.93 1.03 11.38
CA ASP A 262 -13.78 1.29 12.56
C ASP A 262 -13.65 2.71 13.14
N GLU A 263 -12.72 3.53 12.65
CA GLU A 263 -12.52 4.89 13.13
C GLU A 263 -13.39 5.91 12.39
N ASP A 264 -14.14 6.72 13.13
CA ASP A 264 -14.94 7.80 12.57
C ASP A 264 -14.07 8.81 11.81
N GLY A 265 -14.47 9.12 10.58
CA GLY A 265 -13.77 10.07 9.71
C GLY A 265 -12.55 9.51 8.97
N TRP A 266 -12.16 8.24 9.18
CA TRP A 266 -11.15 7.59 8.34
C TRP A 266 -11.75 7.23 6.97
N THR A 267 -11.00 7.50 5.90
CA THR A 267 -11.37 7.21 4.51
C THR A 267 -10.17 6.70 3.71
N LEU A 268 -10.43 5.88 2.68
CA LEU A 268 -9.46 5.48 1.67
C LEU A 268 -8.94 6.68 0.88
N ALA A 269 -9.77 7.70 0.64
CA ALA A 269 -9.33 8.93 -0.01
C ALA A 269 -8.16 9.61 0.72
N GLN A 270 -8.20 9.71 2.05
CA GLN A 270 -7.11 10.28 2.86
C GLN A 270 -5.80 9.50 2.67
N GLU A 271 -5.89 8.16 2.64
CA GLU A 271 -4.74 7.27 2.42
C GLU A 271 -4.20 7.39 0.99
N TRP A 272 -5.09 7.32 -0.01
CA TRP A 272 -4.75 7.53 -1.42
C TRP A 272 -4.04 8.87 -1.65
N ASN A 273 -4.48 9.94 -0.99
CA ASN A 273 -3.88 11.26 -1.16
C ASN A 273 -2.42 11.34 -0.66
N ARG A 274 -2.00 10.41 0.20
CA ARG A 274 -0.60 10.25 0.59
C ARG A 274 0.22 9.59 -0.52
N TRP A 275 -0.35 8.67 -1.29
CA TRP A 275 0.27 8.15 -2.52
C TRP A 275 0.43 9.26 -3.57
N VAL A 276 -0.60 10.08 -3.76
CA VAL A 276 -0.53 11.22 -4.69
C VAL A 276 0.61 12.18 -4.34
N LEU A 277 0.89 12.38 -3.05
CA LEU A 277 2.07 13.14 -2.62
C LEU A 277 3.38 12.50 -3.07
N VAL A 278 3.51 11.17 -2.99
CA VAL A 278 4.70 10.45 -3.46
C VAL A 278 4.94 10.73 -4.94
N GLU A 279 3.91 10.56 -5.78
CA GLU A 279 4.05 10.80 -7.22
C GLU A 279 4.29 12.30 -7.55
N ARG A 280 3.69 13.24 -6.81
CA ARG A 280 3.98 14.68 -6.98
C ARG A 280 5.45 15.00 -6.69
N VAL A 281 6.03 14.39 -5.66
CA VAL A 281 7.46 14.54 -5.35
C VAL A 281 8.32 13.87 -6.41
N ALA A 282 7.89 12.74 -6.97
CA ALA A 282 8.61 12.05 -8.04
C ALA A 282 8.69 12.89 -9.34
N GLU A 283 7.61 13.61 -9.66
CA GLU A 283 7.55 14.51 -10.84
C GLU A 283 8.33 15.83 -10.63
N ASP A 284 8.45 16.31 -9.39
CA ASP A 284 9.29 17.48 -9.07
C ASP A 284 10.76 17.08 -8.95
N THR A 285 11.43 17.02 -10.11
CA THR A 285 12.85 16.63 -10.23
C THR A 285 13.77 17.47 -9.34
N ASP A 286 13.47 18.76 -9.13
CA ASP A 286 14.28 19.65 -8.33
C ASP A 286 14.10 19.41 -6.83
N LEU A 287 12.86 19.17 -6.38
CA LEU A 287 12.58 18.75 -5.01
C LEU A 287 13.19 17.37 -4.72
N LEU A 288 13.01 16.39 -5.60
CA LEU A 288 13.56 15.05 -5.41
C LEU A 288 15.09 15.08 -5.27
N ARG A 289 15.78 15.85 -6.13
CA ARG A 289 17.23 16.03 -6.04
C ARG A 289 17.66 16.67 -4.72
N ARG A 290 16.92 17.68 -4.25
CA ARG A 290 17.17 18.31 -2.94
C ARG A 290 16.92 17.33 -1.80
N LEU A 291 15.88 16.49 -1.87
CA LEU A 291 15.61 15.45 -0.87
C LEU A 291 16.75 14.41 -0.84
N CYS A 292 17.25 13.95 -1.99
CA CYS A 292 18.41 13.05 -2.04
C CYS A 292 19.66 13.67 -1.41
N ALA A 293 19.96 14.94 -1.73
CA ALA A 293 21.08 15.66 -1.10
C ALA A 293 20.88 15.81 0.42
N ALA A 294 19.67 16.18 0.85
CA ALA A 294 19.32 16.31 2.25
C ALA A 294 19.40 14.97 3.03
N TRP A 295 19.08 13.85 2.37
CA TRP A 295 19.24 12.51 2.94
C TRP A 295 20.72 12.18 3.15
N ARG A 296 21.58 12.46 2.17
CA ARG A 296 23.03 12.27 2.29
C ARG A 296 23.60 13.10 3.45
N ASP A 297 23.26 14.38 3.54
CA ASP A 297 23.64 15.23 4.69
C ASP A 297 23.15 14.66 6.03
N HIS A 298 21.91 14.14 6.06
CA HIS A 298 21.33 13.55 7.26
C HIS A 298 22.09 12.28 7.68
N ARG A 299 22.55 11.48 6.71
CA ARG A 299 23.29 10.25 6.95
C ARG A 299 24.75 10.46 7.33
N ASP A 300 25.37 11.55 6.90
CA ASP A 300 26.72 11.92 7.29
C ASP A 300 26.79 12.56 8.70
N SER A 301 25.65 13.00 9.23
CA SER A 301 25.56 13.54 10.59
C SER A 301 25.71 12.46 11.66
N ILE A 302 26.65 12.67 12.58
CA ILE A 302 26.94 11.75 13.71
C ILE A 302 25.79 11.75 14.73
N THR A 303 24.98 12.81 14.77
CA THR A 303 23.94 13.01 15.80
C THR A 303 22.52 12.76 15.28
N SER A 304 22.35 12.35 14.03
CA SER A 304 21.01 12.19 13.46
C SER A 304 20.34 10.90 13.92
N ILE A 305 19.06 10.98 14.27
CA ILE A 305 18.22 9.81 14.49
C ILE A 305 17.17 9.70 13.38
N ARG A 306 16.65 8.49 13.15
CA ARG A 306 15.69 8.23 12.07
C ARG A 306 14.48 9.16 12.10
N MET A 307 13.97 9.49 13.29
CA MET A 307 12.81 10.37 13.42
C MET A 307 13.07 11.80 12.92
N ASP A 308 14.30 12.32 13.02
CA ASP A 308 14.62 13.69 12.58
C ASP A 308 14.42 13.86 11.07
N TRP A 309 14.63 12.77 10.31
CA TRP A 309 14.41 12.75 8.87
C TRP A 309 12.97 13.11 8.53
N SER A 310 11.99 12.52 9.23
CA SER A 310 10.57 12.79 9.00
C SER A 310 10.21 14.27 9.16
N PHE A 311 10.80 14.98 10.12
CA PHE A 311 10.58 16.42 10.32
C PHE A 311 11.35 17.29 9.32
N ARG A 312 12.51 16.82 8.84
CA ARG A 312 13.24 17.48 7.75
C ARG A 312 12.45 17.39 6.44
N VAL A 313 11.90 16.22 6.12
CA VAL A 313 11.02 16.03 4.95
C VAL A 313 9.80 16.95 5.02
N GLU A 314 9.09 16.99 6.16
CA GLU A 314 7.93 17.88 6.34
C GLU A 314 8.26 19.34 6.00
N ARG A 315 9.36 19.89 6.55
CA ARG A 315 9.80 21.26 6.24
C ARG A 315 10.12 21.48 4.76
N MET A 316 10.69 20.48 4.09
CA MET A 316 11.00 20.57 2.66
C MET A 316 9.74 20.53 1.79
N LEU A 317 8.76 19.72 2.17
CA LEU A 317 7.44 19.66 1.52
C LEU A 317 6.65 20.96 1.73
N GLN A 318 6.71 21.54 2.93
CA GLN A 318 6.14 22.86 3.24
C GLN A 318 6.77 23.94 2.36
N GLY A 319 8.11 23.98 2.28
CA GLY A 319 8.82 24.92 1.42
C GLY A 319 8.54 24.75 -0.08
N ALA A 320 8.08 23.58 -0.50
CA ALA A 320 7.64 23.29 -1.87
C ALA A 320 6.13 23.52 -2.10
N GLY A 321 5.38 23.92 -1.06
CA GLY A 321 3.93 24.12 -1.15
C GLY A 321 3.11 22.83 -1.27
N LEU A 322 3.68 21.67 -0.93
CA LEU A 322 3.02 20.36 -0.98
C LEU A 322 2.37 19.96 0.35
N CYS A 323 2.69 20.68 1.43
CA CYS A 323 2.14 20.51 2.78
C CYS A 323 1.94 21.88 3.44
N ASP A 324 1.06 21.95 4.44
CA ASP A 324 0.81 23.17 5.20
C ASP A 324 1.92 23.49 6.19
N LEU A 325 2.15 24.79 6.41
CA LEU A 325 2.97 25.34 7.50
C LEU A 325 2.38 25.01 8.88
#